data_AF-A0A183K2F0-F1
#
_entry.id   AF-A0A183K2F0-F1
#
_cell.length_a   1.000
_cell.length_b   1.000
_cell.length_c   1.000
_cell.angle_alpha   90.00
_cell.angle_beta   90.00
_cell.angle_gamma   90.00
#
_symmetry.space_group_name_H-M   'P 1'
#
loop_
_entity.id
_entity.type
_entity.pdbx_description
1 polymer ?
#
loop_
_entity_poly.entity_id
_entity_poly.type
_entity_poly.pdbx_seq_one_letter_code
_entity_poly.pdbx_strand_id
1 'polypeptide(L)'
;MEEPKTVVDTENPDVIAISEALSKSEVHDSACQSSGFLLSMANRLNRRGAMLCSLKEDLKSLEIILASTSTRRKEILGNIGLKFSSVCPDVEESLPSENFQSIPAHIEAIAKLKVDAVVNTLDISKRNYVVIGADTVVCFEGCIFGKPSSHVDAVNTLTRLSGNVHQVITGVCLKWIVSGKEQKIDQFHEVTNVKMIELSPLIIEGYVQSGEPMDKAGAYGIQGLGSSLIERIDGDYFSVVGLPVCRLCKYLKAGCEEIVFKLLDTEFLSSRVDVPEK
;
A
#
# COMPACT_ATOMS: atom_id res chain seq x y z
N MET A 1 28.45 -17.84 26.83
CA MET A 1 27.63 -16.72 26.32
C MET A 1 28.55 -15.92 25.41
N GLU A 2 28.55 -16.23 24.12
CA GLU A 2 29.32 -15.52 23.10
C GLU A 2 28.48 -14.37 22.55
N GLU A 3 29.08 -13.18 22.45
CA GLU A 3 28.50 -12.00 21.82
C GLU A 3 28.39 -12.19 20.30
N PRO A 4 27.34 -11.64 19.63
CA PRO A 4 27.24 -11.74 18.18
C PRO A 4 28.16 -10.70 17.52
N LYS A 5 29.04 -11.20 16.64
CA LYS A 5 29.91 -10.40 15.77
C LYS A 5 29.08 -9.53 14.82
N THR A 6 29.36 -8.23 14.81
CA THR A 6 28.92 -7.29 13.79
C THR A 6 29.41 -7.71 12.41
N VAL A 7 28.48 -7.98 11.49
CA VAL A 7 28.75 -8.17 10.07
C VAL A 7 29.07 -6.80 9.47
N VAL A 8 30.28 -6.67 8.94
CA VAL A 8 30.71 -5.52 8.13
C VAL A 8 30.16 -5.76 6.73
N ASP A 9 29.07 -5.09 6.38
CA ASP A 9 28.49 -5.14 5.03
C ASP A 9 29.38 -4.38 4.06
N THR A 10 29.95 -5.11 3.10
CA THR A 10 30.71 -4.57 1.97
C THR A 10 29.78 -3.91 0.94
N GLU A 11 30.19 -2.75 0.45
CA GLU A 11 29.50 -1.93 -0.57
C GLU A 11 29.19 -2.71 -1.86
N ASN A 12 28.08 -2.38 -2.55
CA ASN A 12 27.74 -2.97 -3.84
C ASN A 12 28.57 -2.31 -4.96
N PRO A 13 29.52 -3.01 -5.59
CA PRO A 13 30.47 -2.44 -6.55
C PRO A 13 29.81 -1.87 -7.82
N ASP A 14 28.64 -2.38 -8.21
CA ASP A 14 27.93 -1.93 -9.41
C ASP A 14 27.38 -0.49 -9.25
N VAL A 15 27.04 -0.09 -8.02
CA VAL A 15 26.48 1.24 -7.73
C VAL A 15 27.56 2.32 -7.75
N ILE A 16 28.79 1.98 -7.33
CA ILE A 16 29.94 2.89 -7.35
C ILE A 16 30.36 3.18 -8.80
N ALA A 17 30.41 2.15 -9.65
CA ALA A 17 30.77 2.28 -11.05
C ALA A 17 29.80 3.21 -11.82
N ILE A 18 28.50 3.17 -11.50
CA ILE A 18 27.47 4.01 -12.13
C ILE A 18 27.60 5.48 -11.66
N SER A 19 27.87 5.72 -10.37
CA SER A 19 28.07 7.06 -9.81
C SER A 19 29.27 7.77 -10.44
N GLU A 20 30.38 7.05 -10.64
CA GLU A 20 31.59 7.61 -11.26
C GLU A 20 31.40 7.90 -12.76
N ALA A 21 30.65 7.06 -13.49
CA ALA A 21 30.40 7.24 -14.92
C ALA A 21 29.55 8.47 -15.23
N LEU A 22 28.53 8.74 -14.39
CA LEU A 22 27.59 9.85 -14.61
C LEU A 22 28.16 11.23 -14.22
N SER A 23 29.23 11.27 -13.42
CA SER A 23 29.93 12.53 -13.09
C SER A 23 30.70 13.15 -14.27
N LYS A 24 30.82 12.45 -15.41
CA LYS A 24 31.71 12.82 -16.52
C LYS A 24 31.00 13.30 -17.79
N SER A 25 29.66 13.36 -17.84
CA SER A 25 28.91 13.72 -19.06
C SER A 25 28.05 14.99 -18.88
N GLU A 26 28.50 16.12 -19.40
CA GLU A 26 27.69 17.35 -19.55
C GLU A 26 27.14 17.45 -20.99
N VAL A 27 25.82 17.33 -21.22
CA VAL A 27 25.14 17.73 -22.48
C VAL A 27 23.69 18.22 -22.22
N HIS A 28 23.24 19.16 -23.08
CA HIS A 28 22.15 20.16 -23.01
C HIS A 28 20.65 19.79 -22.74
N ASP A 29 20.06 20.61 -21.85
CA ASP A 29 18.78 21.39 -21.83
C ASP A 29 17.36 20.86 -22.14
N SER A 30 17.10 19.60 -22.47
CA SER A 30 15.71 19.07 -22.33
C SER A 30 15.62 17.63 -21.82
N ALA A 31 16.64 16.81 -22.09
CA ALA A 31 16.91 15.55 -21.37
C ALA A 31 17.56 15.79 -19.98
N CYS A 32 18.02 17.02 -19.71
CA CYS A 32 18.79 17.37 -18.52
C CYS A 32 17.95 17.33 -17.22
N GLN A 33 16.63 17.58 -17.30
CA GLN A 33 15.76 17.52 -16.12
C GLN A 33 15.42 16.09 -15.69
N SER A 34 15.18 15.16 -16.63
CA SER A 34 14.92 13.75 -16.31
C SER A 34 16.20 13.03 -15.83
N SER A 35 17.32 13.28 -16.51
CA SER A 35 18.60 12.65 -16.18
C SER A 35 19.21 13.20 -14.88
N GLY A 36 19.13 14.52 -14.65
CA GLY A 36 19.53 15.13 -13.38
C GLY A 36 18.64 14.72 -12.21
N PHE A 37 17.35 14.48 -12.46
CA PHE A 37 16.43 13.93 -11.48
C PHE A 37 16.86 12.51 -11.06
N LEU A 38 17.06 11.60 -12.01
CA LEU A 38 17.45 10.21 -11.79
C LEU A 38 18.83 10.07 -11.12
N LEU A 39 19.81 10.84 -11.57
CA LEU A 39 21.16 10.86 -10.97
C LEU A 39 21.13 11.32 -9.50
N SER A 40 20.25 12.28 -9.18
CA SER A 40 20.08 12.74 -7.81
C SER A 40 19.37 11.70 -6.93
N MET A 41 18.44 10.92 -7.48
CA MET A 41 17.78 9.81 -6.76
C MET A 41 18.77 8.67 -6.48
N ALA A 42 19.55 8.28 -7.48
CA ALA A 42 20.56 7.21 -7.38
C ALA A 42 21.52 7.44 -6.21
N ASN A 43 22.03 8.66 -6.07
CA ASN A 43 22.96 9.05 -5.01
C ASN A 43 22.30 9.14 -3.61
N ARG A 44 20.97 9.17 -3.51
CA ARG A 44 20.24 9.29 -2.23
C ARG A 44 19.79 7.95 -1.65
N LEU A 45 19.52 6.96 -2.50
CA LEU A 45 19.24 5.57 -2.10
C LEU A 45 20.36 4.96 -1.23
N ASN A 46 21.58 5.49 -1.35
CA ASN A 46 22.74 5.05 -0.58
C ASN A 46 22.79 5.57 0.88
N ARG A 47 21.81 6.37 1.33
CA ARG A 47 21.77 6.93 2.71
C ARG A 47 20.89 6.08 3.63
N ARG A 48 21.51 5.35 4.56
CA ARG A 48 20.83 4.61 5.65
C ARG A 48 20.14 5.59 6.62
N GLY A 49 18.81 5.58 6.63
CA GLY A 49 17.93 6.35 7.53
C GLY A 49 16.52 5.75 7.51
N ALA A 50 15.64 6.12 8.46
CA ALA A 50 14.30 5.53 8.65
C ALA A 50 13.55 5.22 7.34
N MET A 51 12.78 4.12 7.30
CA MET A 51 12.35 3.39 6.07
C MET A 51 11.96 4.25 4.85
N LEU A 52 11.29 5.40 5.04
CA LEU A 52 10.93 6.32 3.95
C LEU A 52 11.72 7.64 3.93
N CYS A 53 12.48 7.96 4.98
CA CYS A 53 13.28 9.18 5.07
C CYS A 53 14.38 9.24 4.00
N SER A 54 14.98 8.11 3.64
CA SER A 54 15.96 8.03 2.56
C SER A 54 15.35 8.31 1.17
N LEU A 55 14.03 8.15 1.03
CA LEU A 55 13.29 8.26 -0.23
C LEU A 55 12.49 9.56 -0.35
N LYS A 56 12.61 10.46 0.62
CA LYS A 56 11.68 11.60 0.75
C LYS A 56 11.69 12.52 -0.47
N GLU A 57 12.85 12.75 -1.08
CA GLU A 57 12.96 13.56 -2.31
C GLU A 57 12.51 12.78 -3.55
N ASP A 58 12.77 11.48 -3.55
CA ASP A 58 12.46 10.58 -4.65
C ASP A 58 10.94 10.38 -4.78
N LEU A 59 10.25 10.29 -3.64
CA LEU A 59 8.79 10.27 -3.57
C LEU A 59 8.16 11.64 -3.85
N LYS A 60 8.90 12.76 -3.80
CA LYS A 60 8.33 14.09 -4.13
C LYS A 60 8.12 14.29 -5.63
N SER A 61 8.85 13.57 -6.48
CA SER A 61 8.64 13.62 -7.93
C SER A 61 7.49 12.74 -8.40
N LEU A 62 7.03 11.84 -7.53
CA LEU A 62 5.91 10.96 -7.76
C LEU A 62 4.67 11.59 -7.14
N GLU A 63 3.60 11.64 -7.91
CA GLU A 63 2.29 11.95 -7.37
C GLU A 63 1.70 10.69 -6.74
N ILE A 64 1.69 10.65 -5.41
CA ILE A 64 1.10 9.55 -4.65
C ILE A 64 -0.41 9.77 -4.58
N ILE A 65 -1.17 8.78 -5.04
CA ILE A 65 -2.63 8.82 -5.03
C ILE A 65 -3.17 7.67 -4.20
N LEU A 66 -4.02 7.96 -3.23
CA LEU A 66 -4.82 6.97 -2.51
C LEU A 66 -6.17 6.80 -3.22
N ALA A 67 -6.35 5.66 -3.88
CA ALA A 67 -7.60 5.22 -4.50
C ALA A 67 -8.59 4.70 -3.45
N SER A 68 -9.01 5.56 -2.52
CA SER A 68 -9.94 5.20 -1.44
C SER A 68 -10.68 6.40 -0.87
N THR A 69 -11.94 6.18 -0.51
CA THR A 69 -12.76 7.16 0.25
C THR A 69 -12.60 7.05 1.77
N SER A 70 -11.97 5.98 2.27
CA SER A 70 -11.84 5.72 3.71
C SER A 70 -11.04 6.80 4.44
N THR A 71 -11.66 7.45 5.43
CA THR A 71 -10.99 8.43 6.30
C THR A 71 -9.85 7.80 7.08
N ARG A 72 -10.04 6.58 7.59
CA ARG A 72 -9.02 5.82 8.35
C ARG A 72 -7.75 5.58 7.53
N ARG A 73 -7.88 5.22 6.25
CA ARG A 73 -6.70 5.02 5.38
C ARG A 73 -5.97 6.32 5.10
N LYS A 74 -6.71 7.43 4.93
CA LYS A 74 -6.12 8.78 4.78
C LYS A 74 -5.34 9.18 6.03
N GLU A 75 -5.91 8.94 7.21
CA GLU A 75 -5.26 9.22 8.49
C GLU A 75 -3.98 8.40 8.66
N ILE A 76 -4.02 7.09 8.39
CA ILE A 76 -2.83 6.22 8.47
C ILE A 76 -1.71 6.72 7.55
N LEU A 77 -2.02 7.02 6.28
CA LEU A 77 -1.05 7.54 5.32
C LEU A 77 -0.53 8.94 5.69
N GLY A 78 -1.41 9.80 6.22
CA GLY A 78 -1.04 11.13 6.69
C GLY A 78 -0.10 11.09 7.88
N ASN A 79 -0.32 10.16 8.82
CA ASN A 79 0.47 10.02 10.05
C ASN A 79 1.92 9.62 9.77
N ILE A 80 2.21 8.95 8.65
CA ILE A 80 3.59 8.63 8.23
C ILE A 80 4.25 9.75 7.43
N GLY A 81 3.59 10.91 7.27
CA GLY A 81 4.15 12.10 6.65
C GLY A 81 4.24 12.06 5.12
N LEU A 82 3.54 11.13 4.46
CA LEU A 82 3.44 11.10 3.00
C LEU A 82 2.53 12.23 2.52
N LYS A 83 2.97 12.91 1.46
CA LYS A 83 2.10 13.82 0.71
C LYS A 83 1.39 13.02 -0.37
N PHE A 84 0.08 12.99 -0.33
CA PHE A 84 -0.75 12.26 -1.28
C PHE A 84 -2.04 13.01 -1.56
N SER A 85 -2.63 12.76 -2.73
CA SER A 85 -4.03 13.11 -3.02
C SER A 85 -4.89 11.86 -2.84
N SER A 86 -6.18 12.03 -2.59
CA SER A 86 -7.12 10.91 -2.50
C SER A 86 -8.20 11.08 -3.55
N VAL A 87 -8.44 10.00 -4.29
CA VAL A 87 -9.44 9.93 -5.35
C VAL A 87 -10.42 8.83 -5.01
N CYS A 88 -11.71 9.10 -5.19
CA CYS A 88 -12.75 8.09 -5.07
C CYS A 88 -12.63 7.13 -6.28
N PRO A 89 -12.41 5.82 -6.07
CA PRO A 89 -12.51 4.87 -7.16
C PRO A 89 -13.98 4.77 -7.58
N ASP A 90 -14.29 5.13 -8.83
CA ASP A 90 -15.62 4.99 -9.41
C ASP A 90 -15.72 3.61 -10.09
N VAL A 91 -15.97 2.59 -9.27
CA VAL A 91 -16.07 1.21 -9.75
C VAL A 91 -16.99 0.38 -8.87
N GLU A 92 -17.77 -0.49 -9.50
CA GLU A 92 -18.56 -1.49 -8.80
C GLU A 92 -17.64 -2.61 -8.29
N GLU A 93 -17.67 -2.86 -6.98
CA GLU A 93 -16.84 -3.86 -6.31
C GLU A 93 -17.44 -5.29 -6.43
N SER A 94 -18.08 -5.59 -7.57
CA SER A 94 -18.79 -6.85 -7.81
C SER A 94 -17.86 -7.86 -8.49
N LEU A 95 -16.93 -8.40 -7.70
CA LEU A 95 -16.14 -9.56 -8.09
C LEU A 95 -16.69 -10.79 -7.35
N PRO A 96 -17.20 -11.81 -8.04
CA PRO A 96 -17.66 -13.04 -7.39
C PRO A 96 -16.49 -13.74 -6.70
N SER A 97 -16.62 -13.98 -5.41
CA SER A 97 -15.55 -14.56 -4.58
C SER A 97 -15.15 -15.97 -5.03
N GLU A 98 -16.07 -16.67 -5.69
CA GLU A 98 -15.92 -18.04 -6.20
C GLU A 98 -14.91 -18.12 -7.36
N ASN A 99 -14.62 -16.99 -8.01
CA ASN A 99 -13.66 -16.91 -9.10
C ASN A 99 -12.20 -16.92 -8.63
N PHE A 100 -11.96 -16.88 -7.32
CA PHE A 100 -10.63 -16.76 -6.74
C PHE A 100 -10.26 -18.00 -5.93
N GLN A 101 -8.97 -18.35 -5.94
CA GLN A 101 -8.43 -19.51 -5.22
C GLN A 101 -8.54 -19.36 -3.69
N SER A 102 -8.66 -18.13 -3.19
CA SER A 102 -8.75 -17.83 -1.76
C SER A 102 -9.37 -16.46 -1.52
N ILE A 103 -9.89 -16.23 -0.30
CA ILE A 103 -10.40 -14.91 0.12
C ILE A 103 -9.31 -13.82 0.00
N PRO A 104 -8.07 -14.01 0.47
CA PRO A 104 -7.01 -13.01 0.27
C PRO A 104 -6.79 -12.61 -1.19
N ALA A 105 -6.74 -13.58 -2.12
CA ALA A 105 -6.58 -13.29 -3.55
C ALA A 105 -7.76 -12.48 -4.11
N HIS A 106 -8.98 -12.76 -3.63
CA HIS A 106 -10.16 -11.98 -3.98
C HIS A 106 -10.03 -10.51 -3.51
N ILE A 107 -9.59 -10.28 -2.28
CA ILE A 107 -9.46 -8.92 -1.73
C ILE A 107 -8.32 -8.14 -2.41
N GLU A 108 -7.22 -8.80 -2.77
CA GLU A 108 -6.18 -8.19 -3.61
C GLU A 108 -6.74 -7.75 -4.97
N ALA A 109 -7.58 -8.57 -5.60
CA ALA A 109 -8.21 -8.23 -6.87
C ALA A 109 -9.16 -7.03 -6.77
N ILE A 110 -9.95 -6.92 -5.68
CA ILE A 110 -10.78 -5.73 -5.42
C ILE A 110 -9.89 -4.49 -5.22
N ALA A 111 -8.81 -4.61 -4.45
CA ALA A 111 -7.87 -3.50 -4.25
C ALA A 111 -7.26 -3.03 -5.58
N LYS A 112 -6.90 -3.98 -6.46
CA LYS A 112 -6.41 -3.70 -7.82
C LYS A 112 -7.48 -3.03 -8.68
N LEU A 113 -8.73 -3.49 -8.62
CA LEU A 113 -9.83 -2.90 -9.37
C LEU A 113 -10.01 -1.40 -9.04
N LYS A 114 -9.91 -1.04 -7.75
CA LYS A 114 -9.97 0.36 -7.29
C LYS A 114 -8.80 1.19 -7.84
N VAL A 115 -7.60 0.61 -7.84
CA VAL A 115 -6.40 1.26 -8.41
C VAL A 115 -6.58 1.51 -9.90
N ASP A 116 -6.97 0.49 -10.66
CA ASP A 116 -7.14 0.60 -12.11
C ASP A 116 -8.22 1.63 -12.47
N ALA A 117 -9.34 1.67 -11.73
CA ALA A 117 -10.38 2.67 -11.93
C ALA A 117 -9.85 4.10 -11.80
N VAL A 118 -9.02 4.37 -10.79
CA VAL A 118 -8.39 5.69 -10.62
C VAL A 118 -7.37 5.95 -11.73
N VAL A 119 -6.51 4.98 -12.05
CA VAL A 119 -5.49 5.13 -13.11
C VAL A 119 -6.11 5.50 -14.45
N ASN A 120 -7.26 4.91 -14.80
CA ASN A 120 -7.95 5.19 -16.06
C ASN A 120 -8.46 6.63 -16.19
N THR A 121 -8.51 7.38 -15.08
CA THR A 121 -8.88 8.81 -15.08
C THR A 121 -7.68 9.76 -15.18
N LEU A 122 -6.46 9.23 -15.05
CA LEU A 122 -5.24 10.05 -14.99
C LEU A 122 -4.65 10.27 -16.38
N ASP A 123 -4.11 11.47 -16.60
CA ASP A 123 -3.21 11.73 -17.72
C ASP A 123 -1.79 11.23 -17.38
N ILE A 124 -1.53 9.98 -17.74
CA ILE A 124 -0.28 9.29 -17.44
C ILE A 124 0.92 9.85 -18.19
N SER A 125 0.71 10.66 -19.25
CA SER A 125 1.78 11.24 -20.06
C SER A 125 2.48 12.44 -19.40
N LYS A 126 1.80 13.10 -18.45
CA LYS A 126 2.25 14.37 -17.88
C LYS A 126 3.07 14.23 -16.59
N ARG A 127 2.82 13.17 -15.82
CA ARG A 127 3.39 12.99 -14.49
C ARG A 127 3.65 11.52 -14.20
N ASN A 128 4.46 11.31 -13.18
CA ASN A 128 4.73 10.00 -12.64
C ASN A 128 3.84 9.77 -11.40
N TYR A 129 3.24 8.60 -11.29
CA TYR A 129 2.25 8.29 -10.27
C TYR A 129 2.62 7.01 -9.51
N VAL A 130 2.25 6.99 -8.24
CA VAL A 130 2.08 5.74 -7.48
C VAL A 130 0.66 5.74 -6.95
N VAL A 131 -0.17 4.86 -7.51
CA VAL A 131 -1.58 4.74 -7.10
C VAL A 131 -1.68 3.56 -6.14
N ILE A 132 -2.15 3.85 -4.93
CA ILE A 132 -2.29 2.90 -3.83
C ILE A 132 -3.78 2.67 -3.60
N GLY A 133 -4.21 1.42 -3.64
CA GLY A 133 -5.57 1.01 -3.28
C GLY A 133 -5.53 -0.09 -2.24
N ALA A 134 -6.58 -0.15 -1.42
CA ALA A 134 -6.71 -1.20 -0.43
C ALA A 134 -8.18 -1.57 -0.24
N ASP A 135 -8.42 -2.83 0.07
CA ASP A 135 -9.72 -3.34 0.47
C ASP A 135 -9.60 -4.21 1.73
N THR A 136 -10.64 -4.20 2.57
CA THR A 136 -10.59 -4.82 3.89
C THR A 136 -11.90 -5.53 4.17
N VAL A 137 -11.82 -6.81 4.55
CA VAL A 137 -12.98 -7.62 4.92
C VAL A 137 -12.76 -8.33 6.25
N VAL A 138 -13.86 -8.69 6.89
CA VAL A 138 -13.88 -9.61 8.03
C VAL A 138 -14.36 -10.96 7.53
N CYS A 139 -13.71 -12.04 7.91
CA CYS A 139 -14.14 -13.39 7.58
C CYS A 139 -14.13 -14.32 8.79
N PHE A 140 -15.16 -15.15 8.86
CA PHE A 140 -15.35 -16.15 9.91
C PHE A 140 -16.08 -17.36 9.32
N GLU A 141 -15.56 -18.56 9.58
CA GLU A 141 -16.08 -19.84 9.07
C GLU A 141 -16.30 -19.87 7.54
N GLY A 142 -15.39 -19.27 6.78
CA GLY A 142 -15.48 -19.19 5.31
C GLY A 142 -16.49 -18.17 4.78
N CYS A 143 -17.21 -17.45 5.65
CA CYS A 143 -18.09 -16.36 5.25
C CYS A 143 -17.35 -15.01 5.29
N ILE A 144 -17.59 -14.16 4.28
CA ILE A 144 -17.15 -12.77 4.24
C ILE A 144 -18.26 -11.87 4.80
N PHE A 145 -17.90 -10.98 5.72
CA PHE A 145 -18.78 -9.98 6.31
C PHE A 145 -18.38 -8.59 5.81
N GLY A 146 -19.18 -8.06 4.90
CA GLY A 146 -19.05 -6.69 4.41
C GLY A 146 -19.55 -5.65 5.41
N LYS A 147 -19.87 -4.46 4.90
CA LYS A 147 -20.59 -3.44 5.68
C LYS A 147 -22.04 -3.89 5.87
N PRO A 148 -22.61 -3.74 7.08
CA PRO A 148 -23.97 -4.17 7.31
C PRO A 148 -24.96 -3.33 6.50
N SER A 149 -25.91 -4.00 5.87
CA SER A 149 -26.98 -3.37 5.08
C SER A 149 -28.12 -2.82 5.94
N SER A 150 -28.22 -3.28 7.19
CA SER A 150 -29.25 -2.89 8.14
C SER A 150 -28.81 -3.09 9.59
N HIS A 151 -29.58 -2.53 10.52
CA HIS A 151 -29.42 -2.79 11.96
C HIS A 151 -29.44 -4.29 12.28
N VAL A 152 -30.39 -5.03 11.71
CA VAL A 152 -30.55 -6.48 11.92
C VAL A 152 -29.32 -7.24 11.41
N ASP A 153 -28.78 -6.83 10.27
CA ASP A 153 -27.58 -7.41 9.68
C ASP A 153 -26.34 -7.19 10.57
N ALA A 154 -26.21 -6.00 11.15
CA ALA A 154 -25.15 -5.68 12.12
C ALA A 154 -25.25 -6.54 13.39
N VAL A 155 -26.46 -6.65 13.96
CA VAL A 155 -26.72 -7.50 15.15
C VAL A 155 -26.39 -8.97 14.86
N ASN A 156 -26.83 -9.49 13.72
CA ASN A 156 -26.55 -10.87 13.31
C ASN A 156 -25.05 -11.13 13.13
N THR A 157 -24.35 -10.19 12.48
CA THR A 157 -22.90 -10.28 12.30
C THR A 157 -22.18 -10.30 13.65
N LEU A 158 -22.46 -9.35 14.53
CA LEU A 158 -21.84 -9.28 15.86
C LEU A 158 -22.16 -10.51 16.72
N THR A 159 -23.38 -11.04 16.61
CA THR A 159 -23.76 -12.28 17.33
C THR A 159 -22.92 -13.47 16.88
N ARG A 160 -22.60 -13.57 15.59
CA ARG A 160 -21.71 -14.64 15.07
C ARG A 160 -20.26 -14.48 15.51
N LEU A 161 -19.76 -13.25 15.54
CA LEU A 161 -18.37 -12.96 15.92
C LEU A 161 -18.14 -13.01 17.44
N SER A 162 -19.20 -12.80 18.24
CA SER A 162 -19.18 -12.83 19.70
C SER A 162 -18.46 -14.07 20.26
N GLY A 163 -17.48 -13.85 21.14
CA GLY A 163 -16.71 -14.92 21.77
C GLY A 163 -15.79 -15.70 20.83
N ASN A 164 -15.71 -15.36 19.54
CA ASN A 164 -14.94 -16.11 18.55
C ASN A 164 -13.67 -15.38 18.10
N VAL A 165 -12.79 -16.14 17.44
CA VAL A 165 -11.66 -15.59 16.69
C VAL A 165 -12.06 -15.54 15.22
N HIS A 166 -12.02 -14.36 14.64
CA HIS A 166 -12.23 -14.13 13.21
C HIS A 166 -11.00 -13.50 12.58
N GLN A 167 -10.96 -13.51 11.25
CA GLN A 167 -9.86 -12.96 10.47
C GLN A 167 -10.29 -11.62 9.88
N VAL A 168 -9.38 -10.64 9.96
CA VAL A 168 -9.48 -9.40 9.21
C VAL A 168 -8.40 -9.43 8.14
N ILE A 169 -8.84 -9.35 6.88
CA ILE A 169 -7.96 -9.46 5.72
C ILE A 169 -7.97 -8.12 5.01
N THR A 170 -6.79 -7.52 4.83
CA THR A 170 -6.62 -6.31 4.03
C THR A 170 -5.73 -6.60 2.84
N GLY A 171 -6.30 -6.51 1.63
CA GLY A 171 -5.56 -6.55 0.36
C GLY A 171 -5.13 -5.16 -0.05
N VAL A 172 -3.95 -5.04 -0.64
CA VAL A 172 -3.34 -3.78 -1.07
C VAL A 172 -2.77 -3.95 -2.47
N CYS A 173 -2.97 -2.95 -3.31
CA CYS A 173 -2.38 -2.84 -4.64
C CYS A 173 -1.63 -1.52 -4.78
N LEU A 174 -0.43 -1.55 -5.35
CA LEU A 174 0.32 -0.38 -5.77
C LEU A 174 0.58 -0.50 -7.27
N LYS A 175 0.25 0.55 -8.02
CA LYS A 175 0.54 0.63 -9.45
C LYS A 175 1.44 1.83 -9.71
N TRP A 176 2.60 1.53 -10.27
CA TRP A 176 3.66 2.49 -10.55
C TRP A 176 3.62 2.89 -12.02
N ILE A 177 3.46 4.18 -12.27
CA ILE A 177 3.35 4.74 -13.62
C ILE A 177 4.43 5.80 -13.77
N VAL A 178 5.36 5.57 -14.69
CA VAL A 178 6.47 6.49 -14.94
C VAL A 178 6.67 6.65 -16.43
N SER A 179 6.88 7.89 -16.86
CA SER A 179 7.11 8.25 -18.27
C SER A 179 6.01 7.71 -19.20
N GLY A 180 4.75 7.86 -18.80
CA GLY A 180 3.60 7.43 -19.61
C GLY A 180 3.34 5.93 -19.66
N LYS A 181 4.02 5.12 -18.84
CA LYS A 181 3.90 3.66 -18.88
C LYS A 181 3.77 3.06 -17.48
N GLU A 182 2.98 1.99 -17.39
CA GLU A 182 2.99 1.11 -16.22
C GLU A 182 4.35 0.42 -16.13
N GLN A 183 5.04 0.62 -15.01
CA GLN A 183 6.36 0.03 -14.76
C GLN A 183 6.26 -1.23 -13.90
N LYS A 184 5.30 -1.23 -12.96
CA LYS A 184 5.18 -2.25 -11.93
C LYS A 184 3.78 -2.25 -11.31
N ILE A 185 3.32 -3.45 -10.95
CA ILE A 185 2.19 -3.66 -10.05
C ILE A 185 2.68 -4.53 -8.89
N ASP A 186 2.52 -4.02 -7.67
CA ASP A 186 2.70 -4.78 -6.44
C ASP A 186 1.34 -5.10 -5.83
N GLN A 187 1.12 -6.36 -5.46
CA GLN A 187 -0.07 -6.81 -4.74
C GLN A 187 0.35 -7.63 -3.53
N PHE A 188 -0.31 -7.41 -2.41
CA PHE A 188 -0.12 -8.19 -1.19
C PHE A 188 -1.33 -8.05 -0.27
N HIS A 189 -1.41 -8.93 0.72
CA HIS A 189 -2.40 -8.87 1.78
C HIS A 189 -1.78 -9.08 3.16
N GLU A 190 -2.48 -8.62 4.18
CA GLU A 190 -2.27 -8.99 5.57
C GLU A 190 -3.50 -9.67 6.15
N VAL A 191 -3.28 -10.75 6.91
CA VAL A 191 -4.33 -11.47 7.65
C VAL A 191 -4.05 -11.27 9.12
N THR A 192 -5.04 -10.78 9.86
CA THR A 192 -4.93 -10.55 11.31
C THR A 192 -6.06 -11.26 12.03
N ASN A 193 -5.71 -12.08 13.02
CA ASN A 193 -6.70 -12.75 13.86
C ASN A 193 -7.17 -11.78 14.94
N VAL A 194 -8.48 -11.64 15.11
CA VAL A 194 -9.09 -10.77 16.12
C VAL A 194 -10.01 -11.63 16.98
N LYS A 195 -9.79 -11.60 18.30
CA LYS A 195 -10.63 -12.27 19.28
C LYS A 195 -11.61 -11.28 19.87
N MET A 196 -12.90 -11.53 19.69
CA MET A 196 -13.96 -10.78 20.35
C MET A 196 -14.24 -11.39 21.72
N ILE A 197 -14.57 -10.56 22.72
CA ILE A 197 -15.11 -11.05 23.99
C ILE A 197 -16.50 -11.66 23.75
N GLU A 198 -17.00 -12.42 24.72
CA GLU A 198 -18.41 -12.83 24.71
C GLU A 198 -19.31 -11.61 24.95
N LEU A 199 -20.11 -11.26 23.96
CA LEU A 199 -21.02 -10.13 23.98
C LEU A 199 -22.43 -10.58 24.39
N SER A 200 -22.99 -9.91 25.38
CA SER A 200 -24.41 -10.05 25.69
C SER A 200 -25.28 -9.38 24.62
N PRO A 201 -26.53 -9.82 24.41
CA PRO A 201 -27.46 -9.17 23.48
C PRO A 201 -27.64 -7.66 23.74
N LEU A 202 -27.58 -7.23 25.00
CA LEU A 202 -27.69 -5.82 25.38
C LEU A 202 -26.47 -5.00 24.92
N ILE A 203 -25.27 -5.57 24.99
CA ILE A 203 -24.05 -4.91 24.50
C ILE A 203 -24.08 -4.79 22.98
N ILE A 204 -24.47 -5.86 22.28
CA ILE A 204 -24.60 -5.85 20.82
C ILE A 204 -25.57 -4.76 20.38
N GLU A 205 -26.79 -4.78 20.93
CA GLU A 205 -27.81 -3.81 20.58
C GLU A 205 -27.37 -2.37 20.88
N GLY A 206 -26.80 -2.13 22.07
CA GLY A 206 -26.28 -0.81 22.44
C GLY A 206 -25.16 -0.31 21.52
N TYR A 207 -24.27 -1.21 21.08
CA TYR A 207 -23.22 -0.85 20.12
C TYR A 207 -23.77 -0.55 18.73
N VAL A 208 -24.73 -1.34 18.24
CA VAL A 208 -25.37 -1.09 16.92
C VAL A 208 -26.14 0.24 16.93
N GLN A 209 -26.85 0.54 18.03
CA GLN A 209 -27.57 1.81 18.19
C GLN A 209 -26.65 3.05 18.18
N SER A 210 -25.36 2.90 18.47
CA SER A 210 -24.40 4.01 18.36
C SER A 210 -24.17 4.48 16.90
N GLY A 211 -24.52 3.65 15.91
CA GLY A 211 -24.26 3.90 14.49
C GLY A 211 -22.81 3.64 14.05
N GLU A 212 -21.88 3.44 14.99
CA GLU A 212 -20.47 3.14 14.68
C GLU A 212 -20.27 1.94 13.75
N PRO A 213 -21.03 0.82 13.82
CA PRO A 213 -20.72 -0.34 12.97
C PRO A 213 -21.12 -0.19 11.50
N MET A 214 -21.94 0.80 11.15
CA MET A 214 -22.63 0.82 9.85
C MET A 214 -21.72 1.06 8.64
N ASP A 215 -20.57 1.72 8.83
CA ASP A 215 -19.60 1.99 7.76
C ASP A 215 -18.43 1.00 7.74
N LYS A 216 -18.48 -0.09 8.53
CA LYS A 216 -17.33 -0.97 8.80
C LYS A 216 -17.61 -2.42 8.42
N ALA A 217 -16.63 -3.06 7.78
CA ALA A 217 -16.68 -4.48 7.49
C ALA A 217 -16.75 -5.28 8.80
N GLY A 218 -17.59 -6.32 8.83
CA GLY A 218 -17.82 -7.12 10.04
C GLY A 218 -18.64 -6.42 11.12
N ALA A 219 -19.23 -5.27 10.84
CA ALA A 219 -20.08 -4.52 11.77
C ALA A 219 -19.40 -4.16 13.09
N TYR A 220 -18.09 -3.88 13.08
CA TYR A 220 -17.40 -3.28 14.24
C TYR A 220 -16.17 -2.47 13.82
N GLY A 221 -15.71 -1.60 14.72
CA GLY A 221 -14.42 -0.92 14.62
C GLY A 221 -13.45 -1.38 15.72
N ILE A 222 -12.19 -1.57 15.38
CA ILE A 222 -11.11 -1.81 16.37
C ILE A 222 -10.77 -0.54 17.17
N GLN A 223 -11.24 0.61 16.70
CA GLN A 223 -11.12 1.94 17.30
C GLN A 223 -12.51 2.41 17.75
N GLY A 224 -12.56 3.43 18.62
CA GLY A 224 -13.83 3.98 19.11
C GLY A 224 -14.48 3.09 20.15
N LEU A 225 -15.82 3.05 20.17
CA LEU A 225 -16.58 2.22 21.10
C LEU A 225 -16.30 0.72 20.85
N GLY A 226 -16.10 0.32 19.59
CA GLY A 226 -15.86 -1.08 19.25
C GLY A 226 -14.56 -1.64 19.84
N SER A 227 -13.63 -0.78 20.27
CA SER A 227 -12.42 -1.20 21.00
C SER A 227 -12.74 -1.97 22.30
N SER A 228 -13.90 -1.72 22.92
CA SER A 228 -14.33 -2.46 24.12
C SER A 228 -14.86 -3.86 23.83
N LEU A 229 -15.02 -4.24 22.56
CA LEU A 229 -15.53 -5.56 22.16
C LEU A 229 -14.39 -6.56 21.95
N ILE A 230 -13.14 -6.10 21.90
CA ILE A 230 -12.00 -6.88 21.41
C ILE A 230 -11.10 -7.27 22.57
N GLU A 231 -10.88 -8.57 22.72
CA GLU A 231 -10.04 -9.16 23.77
C GLU A 231 -8.56 -9.09 23.39
N ARG A 232 -8.23 -9.49 22.14
CA ARG A 232 -6.86 -9.54 21.63
C ARG A 232 -6.81 -9.51 20.10
N ILE A 233 -5.66 -9.10 19.60
CA ILE A 233 -5.30 -9.11 18.19
C ILE A 233 -3.99 -9.89 18.04
N ASP A 234 -3.91 -10.75 17.03
CA ASP A 234 -2.70 -11.45 16.62
C ASP A 234 -2.44 -11.18 15.14
N GLY A 235 -1.53 -10.25 14.87
CA GLY A 235 -1.23 -9.72 13.53
C GLY A 235 -1.00 -8.21 13.54
N ASP A 236 -1.31 -7.55 12.41
CA ASP A 236 -1.08 -6.12 12.21
C ASP A 236 -2.32 -5.30 12.57
N TYR A 237 -2.23 -4.53 13.66
CA TYR A 237 -3.29 -3.61 14.07
C TYR A 237 -3.69 -2.62 12.96
N PHE A 238 -2.74 -2.05 12.21
CA PHE A 238 -3.07 -1.10 11.16
C PHE A 238 -3.77 -1.77 9.98
N SER A 239 -3.48 -3.05 9.72
CA SER A 239 -4.26 -3.86 8.79
C SER A 239 -5.73 -3.95 9.21
N VAL A 240 -6.01 -4.15 10.51
CA VAL A 240 -7.38 -4.20 11.03
C VAL A 240 -8.09 -2.85 10.90
N VAL A 241 -7.37 -1.75 11.12
CA VAL A 241 -7.92 -0.39 10.90
C VAL A 241 -8.22 -0.15 9.40
N GLY A 242 -7.43 -0.76 8.52
CA GLY A 242 -7.71 -0.88 7.09
C GLY A 242 -6.52 -0.64 6.15
N LEU A 243 -5.30 -0.50 6.65
CA LEU A 243 -4.10 -0.36 5.82
C LEU A 243 -2.84 -0.90 6.54
N PRO A 244 -2.22 -2.00 6.08
CA PRO A 244 -1.00 -2.55 6.66
C PRO A 244 0.24 -1.67 6.37
N VAL A 245 0.34 -0.55 7.09
CA VAL A 245 1.23 0.57 6.77
C VAL A 245 2.71 0.20 6.79
N CYS A 246 3.13 -0.66 7.71
CA CYS A 246 4.52 -1.11 7.79
C CYS A 246 4.91 -1.90 6.54
N ARG A 247 4.05 -2.83 6.10
CA ARG A 247 4.28 -3.61 4.88
C ARG A 247 4.19 -2.72 3.63
N LEU A 248 3.23 -1.81 3.58
CA LEU A 248 3.13 -0.80 2.52
C LEU A 248 4.43 0.00 2.36
N CYS A 249 5.03 0.45 3.47
CA CYS A 249 6.30 1.21 3.42
C CYS A 249 7.45 0.38 2.83
N LYS A 250 7.49 -0.94 3.08
CA LYS A 250 8.49 -1.85 2.47
C LYS A 250 8.30 -1.92 0.95
N TYR A 251 7.07 -2.04 0.47
CA TYR A 251 6.76 -2.05 -0.96
C TYR A 251 7.05 -0.71 -1.63
N LEU A 252 6.70 0.41 -0.98
CA LEU A 252 7.05 1.74 -1.47
C LEU A 252 8.56 1.91 -1.60
N LYS A 253 9.33 1.43 -0.61
CA LYS A 253 10.78 1.47 -0.68
C LYS A 253 11.34 0.63 -1.83
N ALA A 254 10.99 -0.65 -1.88
CA ALA A 254 11.49 -1.56 -2.89
C ALA A 254 11.08 -1.16 -4.31
N GLY A 255 9.84 -0.72 -4.51
CA GLY A 255 9.37 -0.26 -5.82
C GLY A 255 10.05 1.02 -6.28
N CYS A 256 10.30 1.97 -5.36
CA CYS A 256 11.06 3.18 -5.68
C CYS A 256 12.50 2.84 -6.09
N GLU A 257 13.21 2.01 -5.32
CA GLU A 257 14.57 1.55 -5.62
C GLU A 257 14.65 0.85 -6.99
N GLU A 258 13.72 -0.07 -7.27
CA GLU A 258 13.68 -0.82 -8.53
C GLU A 258 13.43 0.07 -9.75
N ILE A 259 12.50 1.03 -9.64
CA ILE A 259 12.15 1.92 -10.74
C ILE A 259 13.28 2.89 -11.04
N VAL A 260 13.93 3.44 -10.01
CA VAL A 260 15.11 4.29 -10.19
C VAL A 260 16.20 3.53 -10.91
N PHE A 261 16.48 2.30 -10.49
CA PHE A 261 17.50 1.46 -11.13
C PHE A 261 17.19 1.18 -12.61
N LYS A 262 15.95 0.79 -12.93
CA LYS A 262 15.50 0.54 -14.32
C LYS A 262 15.63 1.76 -15.23
N LEU A 263 15.34 2.95 -14.70
CA LEU A 263 15.42 4.20 -15.47
C LEU A 263 16.87 4.62 -15.72
N LEU A 264 17.78 4.38 -14.76
CA LEU A 264 19.21 4.62 -14.94
C LEU A 264 19.82 3.68 -15.99
N ASP A 265 19.47 2.39 -15.95
CA ASP A 265 19.94 1.41 -16.93
C ASP A 265 19.48 1.74 -18.36
N THR A 266 18.25 2.21 -18.51
CA THR A 266 17.71 2.58 -19.83
C THR A 266 18.34 3.85 -20.41
N GLU A 267 18.65 4.86 -19.58
CA GLU A 267 19.44 6.03 -20.02
C GLU A 267 20.89 5.66 -20.35
N PHE A 268 21.51 4.77 -19.59
CA PHE A 268 22.86 4.30 -19.86
C PHE A 268 22.94 3.50 -21.17
N LEU A 269 21.95 2.66 -21.46
CA LEU A 269 21.87 1.92 -22.71
C LEU A 269 21.58 2.83 -23.92
N SER A 270 20.74 3.86 -23.78
CA SER A 270 20.48 4.80 -24.88
C SER A 270 21.71 5.66 -25.21
N SER A 271 22.51 6.05 -24.20
CA SER A 271 23.75 6.81 -24.40
C SER A 271 24.87 6.04 -25.12
N ARG A 272 24.78 4.70 -25.21
CA ARG A 272 25.76 3.85 -25.92
C ARG A 272 25.43 3.64 -27.41
N VAL A 273 24.24 4.01 -27.87
CA VAL A 273 23.80 3.80 -29.27
C VAL A 273 24.26 4.95 -30.19
N ASP A 274 24.71 6.08 -29.64
CA ASP A 274 25.20 7.24 -30.40
C ASP A 274 26.73 7.23 -30.67
N VAL A 275 27.33 6.06 -30.90
CA VAL A 275 28.69 6.01 -31.48
C VAL A 275 28.55 5.90 -33.00
N PRO A 276 28.77 6.98 -33.78
CA PRO A 276 28.77 6.87 -35.23
C PRO A 276 29.91 5.94 -35.65
N GLU A 277 29.57 4.87 -36.37
CA GLU A 277 30.55 4.07 -37.11
C GLU A 277 31.35 5.02 -38.01
N LYS A 278 32.65 5.14 -37.74
CA LYS A 278 33.63 5.76 -38.63
C LYS A 278 34.24 4.71 -39.54
#